data_AF-A0A9P5BUB9-F1
#
_entry.id   AF-A0A9P5BUB9-F1
#
_cell.length_a   1.000
_cell.length_b   1.000
_cell.length_c   1.000
_cell.angle_alpha   90.00
_cell.angle_beta   90.00
_cell.angle_gamma   90.00
#
_symmetry.space_group_name_H-M   'P 1'
#
loop_
_entity.id
_entity.type
_entity.pdbx_description
1 polymer ?
#
loop_
_entity_poly.entity_id
_entity_poly.type
_entity_poly.pdbx_seq_one_letter_code
_entity_poly.pdbx_strand_id
1 'polypeptide(L)'
;MPPAPVVTDLRVHLERPTKSDFDCSRDDDPGAQDWYRMDKDLCLHRGKLKAYLYLKIKDQAELTAEDWVVTDIKTGLLRPADSPWMKRDGGVSVRREKFTVGVDQVVTAVDVVFGEDVEDPRPQWVTLQSPLRLRAHVDSPSARLTFLRGRGQPFPEIAPELRLSESDGFKIVQISDLHLRTGFGTCQDAMERDGTTLGPIRADQETLRLVEEILESERPNLVVLTGDQIHHDVDDSQSAIFKAVTPMIVRRIPWTVIFGNHDDEGRHVSSRESPLSSQPGWKEHI
;
A
#
# COMPACT_ATOMS: atom_id res chain seq x y z
N MET A 1 1.98 7.84 -25.62
CA MET A 1 1.86 7.18 -24.30
C MET A 1 0.90 6.01 -24.44
N PRO A 2 1.17 4.84 -23.85
CA PRO A 2 0.21 3.75 -23.84
C PRO A 2 -1.09 4.16 -23.13
N PRO A 3 -2.22 3.54 -23.48
CA PRO A 3 -3.48 3.76 -22.78
C PRO A 3 -3.36 3.28 -21.32
N ALA A 4 -4.01 3.99 -20.40
CA ALA A 4 -4.02 3.63 -19.00
C ALA A 4 -5.23 2.73 -18.69
N PRO A 5 -5.11 1.76 -17.77
CA PRO A 5 -6.28 1.08 -17.24
C PRO A 5 -7.18 2.08 -16.50
N VAL A 6 -8.49 1.91 -16.61
CA VAL A 6 -9.49 2.69 -15.90
C VAL A 6 -10.38 1.78 -15.08
N VAL A 7 -10.57 2.11 -13.81
CA VAL A 7 -11.45 1.38 -12.91
C VAL A 7 -12.89 1.82 -13.20
N THR A 8 -13.71 0.88 -13.64
CA THR A 8 -15.12 1.11 -13.99
C THR A 8 -16.08 0.72 -12.87
N ASP A 9 -15.69 -0.24 -12.01
CA ASP A 9 -16.38 -0.55 -10.76
C ASP A 9 -15.45 -1.29 -9.79
N LEU A 10 -15.86 -1.36 -8.53
CA LEU A 10 -15.18 -2.12 -7.48
C LEU A 10 -16.18 -2.68 -6.47
N ARG A 11 -15.86 -3.83 -5.88
CA ARG A 11 -16.61 -4.43 -4.78
C ARG A 11 -15.70 -5.23 -3.86
N VAL A 12 -16.04 -5.27 -2.57
CA VAL A 12 -15.42 -6.17 -1.60
C VAL A 12 -16.33 -7.39 -1.46
N HIS A 13 -15.76 -8.59 -1.50
CA HIS A 13 -16.51 -9.83 -1.25
C HIS A 13 -16.00 -10.49 0.03
N LEU A 14 -16.94 -10.93 0.87
CA LEU A 14 -16.67 -11.69 2.09
C LEU A 14 -16.98 -13.16 1.82
N GLU A 15 -15.96 -13.99 1.74
CA GLU A 15 -16.14 -15.43 1.59
C GLU A 15 -16.68 -16.01 2.91
N ARG A 16 -17.80 -16.72 2.82
CA ARG A 16 -18.35 -17.44 3.98
C ARG A 16 -17.60 -18.76 4.14
N PRO A 17 -17.32 -19.22 5.36
CA PRO A 17 -16.67 -20.52 5.56
C PRO A 17 -17.59 -21.61 5.01
N THR A 18 -17.16 -22.31 3.97
CA THR A 18 -17.87 -23.48 3.44
C THR A 18 -17.69 -24.65 4.40
N LYS A 19 -18.75 -25.43 4.63
CA LYS A 19 -18.71 -26.67 5.43
C LYS A 19 -18.15 -27.81 4.59
N SER A 20 -16.89 -27.79 4.17
CA SER A 20 -16.08 -28.99 3.88
C SER A 20 -14.76 -28.61 3.20
N ASP A 21 -13.64 -28.98 3.82
CA ASP A 21 -12.27 -28.88 3.28
C ASP A 21 -11.97 -29.93 2.18
N PHE A 22 -12.92 -30.23 1.29
CA PHE A 22 -12.74 -31.18 0.19
C PHE A 22 -13.59 -30.81 -1.03
N ASP A 23 -13.40 -29.59 -1.55
CA ASP A 23 -13.62 -29.36 -2.97
C ASP A 23 -12.62 -28.33 -3.48
N CYS A 24 -11.77 -28.75 -4.43
CA CYS A 24 -10.81 -27.88 -5.10
C CYS A 24 -11.44 -27.18 -6.32
N SER A 25 -12.77 -27.21 -6.44
CA SER A 25 -13.46 -26.35 -7.37
C SER A 25 -13.26 -24.91 -6.91
N ARG A 26 -12.68 -24.09 -7.80
CA ARG A 26 -12.74 -22.64 -7.65
C ARG A 26 -14.21 -22.30 -7.40
N ASP A 27 -14.51 -21.64 -6.28
CA ASP A 27 -15.76 -20.90 -6.12
C ASP A 27 -15.74 -19.74 -7.13
N ASP A 28 -15.88 -20.08 -8.41
CA ASP A 28 -16.01 -19.14 -9.51
C ASP A 28 -17.40 -18.52 -9.36
N ASP A 29 -17.45 -17.30 -8.81
CA ASP A 29 -18.65 -16.46 -8.81
C ASP A 29 -19.22 -16.45 -10.24
N PRO A 30 -20.44 -16.94 -10.49
CA PRO A 30 -20.99 -17.10 -11.86
C PRO A 30 -21.24 -15.77 -12.62
N GLY A 31 -20.83 -14.62 -12.08
CA GLY A 31 -20.71 -13.32 -12.77
C GLY A 31 -19.27 -12.86 -13.07
N ALA A 32 -18.26 -13.72 -12.91
CA ALA A 32 -16.84 -13.39 -12.84
C ALA A 32 -16.11 -13.07 -14.16
N GLN A 33 -16.75 -13.13 -15.33
CA GLN A 33 -16.02 -13.03 -16.60
C GLN A 33 -15.32 -11.67 -16.84
N ASP A 34 -15.74 -10.62 -16.10
CA ASP A 34 -15.23 -9.25 -16.23
C ASP A 34 -14.55 -8.70 -14.96
N TRP A 35 -14.45 -9.49 -13.88
CA TRP A 35 -13.94 -9.00 -12.58
C TRP A 35 -12.54 -9.53 -12.29
N TYR A 36 -11.61 -8.62 -12.06
CA TYR A 36 -10.28 -8.93 -11.57
C TYR A 36 -10.30 -9.01 -10.04
N ARG A 37 -9.96 -10.18 -9.48
CA ARG A 37 -9.74 -10.36 -8.04
C ARG A 37 -8.31 -9.94 -7.70
N MET A 38 -8.16 -8.98 -6.79
CA MET A 38 -6.87 -8.64 -6.20
C MET A 38 -6.38 -9.81 -5.33
N ASP A 39 -5.14 -10.23 -5.54
CA ASP A 39 -4.54 -11.35 -4.82
C ASP A 39 -3.98 -10.91 -3.45
N LYS A 40 -4.85 -10.33 -2.63
CA LYS A 40 -4.59 -9.94 -1.24
C LYS A 40 -5.79 -10.35 -0.39
N ASP A 41 -5.56 -11.21 0.61
CA ASP A 41 -6.58 -11.51 1.61
C ASP A 41 -6.70 -10.32 2.57
N LEU A 42 -7.83 -9.62 2.50
CA LEU A 42 -8.07 -8.42 3.29
C LEU A 42 -8.19 -8.72 4.80
N CYS A 43 -8.30 -10.01 5.18
CA CYS A 43 -8.24 -10.48 6.57
C CYS A 43 -6.83 -10.91 7.01
N LEU A 44 -5.80 -10.71 6.18
CA LEU A 44 -4.40 -11.08 6.47
C LEU A 44 -4.23 -12.55 6.88
N HIS A 45 -5.05 -13.45 6.32
CA HIS A 45 -5.02 -14.88 6.64
C HIS A 45 -5.30 -15.21 8.12
N ARG A 46 -5.82 -14.24 8.88
CA ARG A 46 -6.15 -14.39 10.30
C ARG A 46 -7.63 -14.72 10.45
N GLY A 47 -7.91 -15.84 11.13
CA GLY A 47 -9.27 -16.32 11.37
C GLY A 47 -9.83 -17.16 10.21
N LYS A 48 -11.16 -17.38 10.22
CA LYS A 48 -11.84 -18.26 9.24
C LYS A 48 -12.49 -17.52 8.07
N LEU A 49 -12.58 -16.20 8.15
CA LEU A 49 -13.20 -15.38 7.13
C LEU A 49 -12.11 -14.89 6.18
N LYS A 50 -12.32 -15.08 4.88
CA LYS A 50 -11.49 -14.47 3.85
C LYS A 50 -12.26 -13.35 3.18
N ALA A 51 -11.55 -12.32 2.77
CA ALA A 51 -12.15 -11.20 2.08
C ALA A 51 -11.24 -10.75 0.94
N TYR A 52 -11.83 -10.39 -0.20
CA TYR A 52 -11.07 -9.98 -1.38
C TYR A 52 -11.68 -8.74 -2.03
N LEU A 53 -10.82 -7.93 -2.63
CA LEU A 53 -11.22 -6.80 -3.47
C LEU A 53 -11.34 -7.26 -4.93
N TYR A 54 -12.46 -6.93 -5.56
CA TYR A 54 -12.71 -7.17 -6.96
C TYR A 54 -12.82 -5.84 -7.69
N LEU A 55 -12.14 -5.72 -8.82
CA LEU A 55 -12.10 -4.54 -9.68
C LEU A 55 -12.61 -4.90 -11.07
N LYS A 56 -13.41 -4.01 -11.67
CA LYS A 56 -13.73 -4.08 -13.10
C LYS A 56 -12.88 -3.02 -13.80
N ILE A 57 -11.96 -3.45 -14.66
CA ILE A 57 -11.00 -2.58 -15.33
C ILE A 57 -11.26 -2.63 -16.83
N LYS A 58 -11.18 -1.48 -17.50
CA LYS A 58 -11.26 -1.35 -18.96
C LYS A 58 -10.11 -0.49 -19.46
N ASP A 59 -9.59 -0.81 -20.64
CA ASP A 59 -8.55 0.00 -21.29
C ASP A 59 -9.14 1.36 -21.70
N GLN A 60 -8.41 2.46 -21.44
CA GLN A 60 -8.84 3.80 -21.83
C GLN A 60 -9.21 3.91 -23.32
N ALA A 61 -8.51 3.22 -24.21
CA ALA A 61 -8.75 3.26 -25.65
C ALA A 61 -10.09 2.63 -26.05
N GLU A 62 -10.68 1.80 -25.19
CA GLU A 62 -11.96 1.13 -25.42
C GLU A 62 -13.15 1.88 -24.80
N LEU A 63 -12.89 2.93 -24.02
CA LEU A 63 -13.93 3.70 -23.35
C LEU A 63 -14.64 4.67 -24.30
N THR A 64 -15.95 4.76 -24.11
CA THR A 64 -16.84 5.69 -24.80
C THR A 64 -17.51 6.63 -23.80
N ALA A 65 -18.09 7.74 -24.26
CA ALA A 65 -18.85 8.66 -23.40
C ALA A 65 -20.05 8.00 -22.68
N GLU A 66 -20.47 6.82 -23.14
CA GLU A 66 -21.54 6.04 -22.53
C GLU A 66 -21.07 5.10 -21.42
N ASP A 67 -19.77 4.86 -21.29
CA ASP A 67 -19.22 4.02 -20.24
C ASP A 67 -19.24 4.74 -18.89
N TRP A 68 -19.53 4.00 -17.82
CA TRP A 68 -19.51 4.50 -16.46
C TRP A 68 -18.17 4.17 -15.80
N VAL A 69 -17.46 5.19 -15.35
CA VAL A 69 -16.13 5.10 -14.73
C VAL A 69 -16.19 5.52 -13.27
N VAL A 70 -15.29 4.99 -12.44
CA VAL A 70 -15.14 5.43 -11.05
C VAL A 70 -14.35 6.73 -11.03
N THR A 71 -14.88 7.76 -10.38
CA THR A 71 -14.21 9.07 -10.23
C THR A 71 -13.70 9.31 -8.82
N ASP A 72 -14.32 8.67 -7.82
CA ASP A 72 -13.95 8.83 -6.42
C ASP A 72 -14.37 7.62 -5.56
N ILE A 73 -13.62 7.37 -4.49
CA ILE A 73 -13.82 6.26 -3.57
C ILE A 73 -13.76 6.79 -2.14
N LYS A 74 -14.70 6.37 -1.29
CA LYS A 74 -14.74 6.70 0.13
C LYS A 74 -14.99 5.46 0.97
N THR A 75 -14.43 5.47 2.18
CA THR A 75 -14.72 4.52 3.24
C THR A 75 -15.21 5.29 4.46
N GLY A 76 -16.14 4.74 5.24
CA GLY A 76 -16.62 5.42 6.45
C GLY A 76 -18.04 5.10 6.89
N LEU A 77 -18.40 5.56 8.10
CA LEU A 77 -19.71 5.33 8.74
C LEU A 77 -20.78 6.28 8.23
N LEU A 78 -20.37 7.51 7.92
CA LEU A 78 -21.27 8.56 7.50
C LEU A 78 -21.74 8.28 6.08
N ARG A 79 -23.06 8.28 5.88
CA ARG A 79 -23.62 8.29 4.53
C ARG A 79 -23.11 9.56 3.86
N PRO A 80 -22.51 9.48 2.66
CA PRO A 80 -22.33 10.67 1.85
C PRO A 80 -23.70 11.35 1.72
N ALA A 81 -23.78 12.63 2.10
CA ALA A 81 -25.05 13.35 2.19
C ALA A 81 -25.72 13.56 0.83
N ASP A 82 -24.97 13.36 -0.26
CA ASP A 82 -25.40 13.68 -1.62
C ASP A 82 -25.44 12.44 -2.54
N SER A 83 -26.46 12.36 -3.37
CA SER A 83 -26.49 11.50 -4.56
C SER A 83 -25.48 12.09 -5.55
N PRO A 84 -24.34 11.42 -5.78
CA PRO A 84 -24.34 10.21 -6.59
C PRO A 84 -23.47 9.05 -6.05
N TRP A 85 -23.38 8.89 -4.73
CA TRP A 85 -22.57 7.82 -4.11
C TRP A 85 -23.30 6.48 -4.02
N MET A 86 -22.70 5.43 -4.56
CA MET A 86 -23.20 4.06 -4.47
C MET A 86 -22.47 3.26 -3.40
N LYS A 87 -23.23 2.64 -2.48
CA LYS A 87 -22.65 1.80 -1.45
C LYS A 87 -22.22 0.44 -2.00
N ARG A 88 -21.18 -0.11 -1.38
CA ARG A 88 -20.64 -1.45 -1.56
C ARG A 88 -20.41 -2.09 -0.20
N ASP A 89 -20.19 -3.40 -0.20
CA ASP A 89 -19.79 -4.13 1.00
C ASP A 89 -18.44 -3.64 1.52
N GLY A 90 -18.11 -4.00 2.76
CA GLY A 90 -16.88 -3.54 3.42
C GLY A 90 -16.89 -2.05 3.78
N GLY A 91 -18.06 -1.39 3.77
CA GLY A 91 -18.16 0.03 4.13
C GLY A 91 -17.60 0.99 3.07
N VAL A 92 -17.48 0.52 1.83
CA VAL A 92 -17.00 1.30 0.70
C VAL A 92 -18.17 2.02 0.01
N SER A 93 -17.93 3.25 -0.44
CA SER A 93 -18.84 4.02 -1.27
C SER A 93 -18.07 4.50 -2.51
N VAL A 94 -18.67 4.32 -3.67
CA VAL A 94 -18.06 4.59 -4.97
C VAL A 94 -18.90 5.64 -5.69
N ARG A 95 -18.23 6.68 -6.21
CA ARG A 95 -18.84 7.63 -7.13
C ARG A 95 -18.51 7.20 -8.56
N ARG A 96 -19.54 7.01 -9.38
CA ARG A 96 -19.38 6.70 -10.81
C ARG A 96 -20.06 7.75 -11.65
N GLU A 97 -19.43 8.10 -12.76
CA GLU A 97 -19.93 9.08 -13.72
C GLU A 97 -19.70 8.55 -15.13
N LYS A 98 -20.42 9.11 -16.11
CA LYS A 98 -20.16 8.83 -17.53
C LYS A 98 -18.76 9.33 -17.87
N PHE A 99 -18.05 8.62 -18.74
CA PHE A 99 -16.70 8.99 -19.19
C PHE A 99 -16.76 10.16 -20.19
N THR A 100 -17.21 11.32 -19.70
CA THR A 100 -17.16 12.61 -20.39
C THR A 100 -15.97 13.45 -19.93
N VAL A 101 -15.43 13.11 -18.75
CA VAL A 101 -14.24 13.70 -18.15
C VAL A 101 -12.97 13.01 -18.67
N GLY A 102 -11.88 13.76 -18.81
CA GLY A 102 -10.58 13.18 -19.19
C GLY A 102 -10.06 12.20 -18.13
N VAL A 103 -9.09 11.35 -18.53
CA VAL A 103 -8.53 10.29 -17.67
C VAL A 103 -7.97 10.84 -16.35
N ASP A 104 -7.50 12.09 -16.33
CA ASP A 104 -6.93 12.73 -15.13
C ASP A 104 -7.91 12.90 -13.97
N GLN A 105 -9.21 12.76 -14.21
CA GLN A 105 -10.26 12.87 -13.20
C GLN A 105 -10.86 11.52 -12.78
N VAL A 106 -10.42 10.41 -13.39
CA VAL A 106 -10.96 9.07 -13.10
C VAL A 106 -9.98 8.25 -12.30
N VAL A 107 -10.49 7.27 -11.56
CA VAL A 107 -9.66 6.30 -10.83
C VAL A 107 -9.10 5.29 -11.82
N THR A 108 -7.78 5.17 -11.85
CA THR A 108 -7.04 4.33 -12.80
C THR A 108 -6.41 3.11 -12.13
N ALA A 109 -6.15 3.19 -10.82
CA ALA A 109 -5.66 2.08 -10.03
C ALA A 109 -6.22 2.12 -8.61
N VAL A 110 -6.41 0.95 -8.01
CA VAL A 110 -6.81 0.76 -6.61
C VAL A 110 -5.95 -0.35 -6.04
N ASP A 111 -5.53 -0.19 -4.79
CA ASP A 111 -4.71 -1.13 -4.05
C ASP A 111 -5.13 -1.12 -2.57
N VAL A 112 -4.52 -1.98 -1.76
CA VAL A 112 -4.79 -2.14 -0.33
C VAL A 112 -3.48 -2.13 0.45
N VAL A 113 -3.47 -1.36 1.53
CA VAL A 113 -2.42 -1.34 2.55
C VAL A 113 -3.02 -1.71 3.91
N PHE A 114 -2.20 -2.16 4.85
CA PHE A 114 -2.63 -2.73 6.12
C PHE A 114 -1.91 -2.09 7.30
N GLY A 115 -2.69 -1.61 8.26
CA GLY A 115 -2.16 -0.90 9.44
C GLY A 115 -2.77 0.49 9.58
N GLU A 116 -2.60 1.07 10.77
CA GLU A 116 -2.95 2.47 11.05
C GLU A 116 -1.75 3.41 10.88
N ASP A 117 -0.57 2.82 10.77
CA ASP A 117 0.76 3.42 10.72
C ASP A 117 1.35 3.44 9.31
N VAL A 118 0.56 3.08 8.30
CA VAL A 118 1.00 3.04 6.90
C VAL A 118 0.17 3.98 6.04
N GLU A 119 0.88 4.72 5.19
CA GLU A 119 0.34 5.49 4.09
C GLU A 119 0.93 4.94 2.79
N ASP A 120 0.34 5.28 1.65
CA ASP A 120 0.86 4.90 0.35
C ASP A 120 1.79 6.02 -0.15
N PRO A 121 3.11 5.81 -0.18
CA PRO A 121 4.03 6.88 -0.48
C PRO A 121 4.11 7.18 -1.98
N ARG A 122 3.47 6.36 -2.84
CA ARG A 122 3.53 6.57 -4.28
C ARG A 122 2.95 7.93 -4.68
N PRO A 123 3.55 8.64 -5.66
CA PRO A 123 3.04 9.94 -6.08
C PRO A 123 1.57 9.88 -6.51
N GLN A 124 0.78 10.83 -6.00
CA GLN A 124 -0.66 10.99 -6.30
C GLN A 124 -1.57 9.87 -5.80
N TRP A 125 -1.03 8.85 -5.12
CA TRP A 125 -1.88 7.87 -4.44
C TRP A 125 -2.51 8.48 -3.19
N VAL A 126 -3.74 8.06 -2.92
CA VAL A 126 -4.53 8.52 -1.79
C VAL A 126 -4.94 7.33 -0.96
N THR A 127 -4.42 7.23 0.25
CA THR A 127 -4.88 6.24 1.24
C THR A 127 -6.10 6.77 1.99
N LEU A 128 -7.13 5.93 2.07
CA LEU A 128 -8.34 6.27 2.79
C LEU A 128 -8.18 6.05 4.29
N GLN A 129 -8.51 7.10 5.06
CA GLN A 129 -8.34 7.15 6.51
C GLN A 129 -9.27 6.23 7.31
N SER A 130 -10.42 5.85 6.75
CA SER A 130 -11.29 4.85 7.38
C SER A 130 -10.95 3.46 6.82
N PRO A 131 -10.70 2.46 7.68
CA PRO A 131 -10.45 1.11 7.19
C PRO A 131 -11.70 0.47 6.61
N LEU A 132 -11.49 -0.59 5.84
CA LEU A 132 -12.55 -1.47 5.38
C LEU A 132 -13.24 -2.13 6.57
N ARG A 133 -14.57 -2.19 6.51
CA ARG A 133 -15.38 -2.89 7.52
C ARG A 133 -15.41 -4.37 7.25
N LEU A 134 -14.33 -5.01 7.66
CA LEU A 134 -14.20 -6.45 7.65
C LEU A 134 -14.52 -6.96 9.05
N ARG A 135 -15.12 -8.14 9.15
CA ARG A 135 -15.28 -8.84 10.44
C ARG A 135 -13.99 -9.59 10.78
N ALA A 136 -12.86 -8.91 10.62
CA ALA A 136 -11.53 -9.46 10.87
C ALA A 136 -11.27 -9.60 12.38
N HIS A 137 -10.20 -10.30 12.74
CA HIS A 137 -9.79 -10.49 14.12
C HIS A 137 -9.45 -9.15 14.79
N VAL A 138 -9.72 -9.00 16.09
CA VAL A 138 -9.60 -7.74 16.84
C VAL A 138 -8.16 -7.19 16.80
N ASP A 139 -7.17 -8.07 16.79
CA ASP A 139 -5.73 -7.71 16.79
C ASP A 139 -5.09 -7.73 15.40
N SER A 140 -5.88 -7.81 14.32
CA SER A 140 -5.34 -7.74 12.96
C SER A 140 -5.13 -6.29 12.51
N PRO A 141 -4.01 -5.97 11.85
CA PRO A 141 -3.86 -4.70 11.15
C PRO A 141 -5.05 -4.45 10.21
N SER A 142 -5.61 -3.23 10.27
CA SER A 142 -6.79 -2.89 9.49
C SER A 142 -6.48 -2.66 8.02
N ALA A 143 -7.23 -3.28 7.11
CA ALA A 143 -7.11 -3.07 5.67
C ALA A 143 -7.68 -1.69 5.25
N ARG A 144 -6.92 -0.93 4.48
CA ARG A 144 -7.28 0.40 3.96
C ARG A 144 -7.13 0.42 2.45
N LEU A 145 -8.10 1.02 1.76
CA LEU A 145 -7.99 1.23 0.31
C LEU A 145 -7.06 2.41 0.05
N THR A 146 -6.21 2.24 -0.94
CA THR A 146 -5.45 3.33 -1.57
C THR A 146 -5.76 3.35 -3.06
N PHE A 147 -5.79 4.51 -3.69
CA PHE A 147 -6.11 4.62 -5.11
C PHE A 147 -5.39 5.77 -5.79
N LEU A 148 -5.24 5.65 -7.09
CA LEU A 148 -4.67 6.65 -7.98
C LEU A 148 -5.79 7.26 -8.84
N ARG A 149 -5.83 8.58 -8.89
CA ARG A 149 -6.64 9.32 -9.86
C ARG A 149 -5.75 9.84 -10.98
N GLY A 150 -6.16 9.62 -12.22
CA GLY A 150 -5.41 10.06 -13.39
C GLY A 150 -4.23 9.16 -13.73
N ARG A 151 -3.34 9.69 -14.55
CA ARG A 151 -2.09 9.00 -14.88
C ARG A 151 -1.11 9.23 -13.75
N GLY A 152 -0.52 8.16 -13.23
CA GLY A 152 0.57 8.25 -12.29
C GLY A 152 1.71 8.98 -12.97
N GLN A 153 2.04 10.15 -12.46
CA GLN A 153 3.25 10.83 -12.87
C GLN A 153 4.43 10.07 -12.26
N PRO A 154 5.52 9.86 -13.03
CA PRO A 154 6.78 9.48 -12.41
C PRO A 154 7.14 10.52 -11.35
N PHE A 155 7.96 10.13 -10.37
CA PHE A 155 8.55 11.13 -9.47
C PHE A 155 9.12 12.28 -10.32
N PRO A 156 8.98 13.56 -9.90
CA PRO A 156 9.32 14.69 -10.73
C PRO A 156 10.67 14.46 -11.42
N GLU A 157 10.68 14.54 -12.76
CA GLU A 157 11.76 14.14 -13.70
C GLU A 157 13.18 14.63 -13.38
N ILE A 158 13.32 15.52 -12.41
CA ILE A 158 14.61 15.93 -11.88
C ILE A 158 14.93 14.99 -10.71
N ALA A 159 15.30 13.74 -11.02
CA ALA A 159 16.12 12.98 -10.08
C ALA A 159 17.30 13.90 -9.69
N PRO A 160 17.50 14.23 -8.41
CA PRO A 160 18.60 15.08 -8.01
C PRO A 160 19.88 14.48 -8.53
N GLU A 161 20.59 15.21 -9.40
CA GLU A 161 21.83 14.70 -9.96
C GLU A 161 22.81 14.50 -8.81
N LEU A 162 23.25 13.25 -8.61
CA LEU A 162 24.14 12.89 -7.51
C LEU A 162 25.53 13.48 -7.79
N ARG A 163 25.71 14.75 -7.40
CA ARG A 163 26.94 15.52 -7.61
C ARG A 163 27.62 15.78 -6.28
N LEU A 164 28.94 15.66 -6.28
CA LEU A 164 29.78 16.17 -5.20
C LEU A 164 29.66 17.69 -5.15
N SER A 165 29.26 18.23 -3.99
CA SER A 165 29.35 19.66 -3.73
C SER A 165 30.80 20.01 -3.40
N GLU A 166 31.35 21.05 -4.02
CA GLU A 166 32.69 21.55 -3.68
C GLU A 166 32.76 22.15 -2.26
N SER A 167 31.62 22.56 -1.69
CA SER A 167 31.54 23.17 -0.35
C SER A 167 31.06 22.21 0.75
N ASP A 168 30.12 21.31 0.44
CA ASP A 168 29.41 20.49 1.44
C ASP A 168 29.67 18.97 1.30
N GLY A 169 30.51 18.57 0.34
CA GLY A 169 30.80 17.16 0.06
C GLY A 169 29.59 16.40 -0.50
N PHE A 170 29.59 15.07 -0.34
CA PHE A 170 28.47 14.20 -0.70
C PHE A 170 28.18 13.28 0.50
N LYS A 171 26.99 13.40 1.09
CA LYS A 171 26.62 12.66 2.29
C LYS A 171 25.70 11.49 1.96
N ILE A 172 26.09 10.31 2.45
CA ILE A 172 25.31 9.08 2.36
C ILE A 172 24.88 8.68 3.76
N VAL A 173 23.59 8.42 3.95
CA VAL A 173 23.07 7.74 5.14
C VAL A 173 22.79 6.29 4.77
N GLN A 174 23.36 5.36 5.53
CA GLN A 174 23.11 3.93 5.38
C GLN A 174 22.17 3.46 6.49
N ILE A 175 21.11 2.76 6.12
CA ILE A 175 20.12 2.21 7.04
C ILE A 175 19.98 0.71 6.76
N SER A 176 19.96 -0.10 7.81
CA SER A 176 19.88 -1.56 7.72
C SER A 176 19.03 -2.09 8.86
N ASP A 177 18.48 -3.30 8.69
CA ASP A 177 17.90 -4.09 9.78
C ASP A 177 16.75 -3.36 10.53
N LEU A 178 15.91 -2.63 9.79
CA LEU A 178 14.74 -1.96 10.38
C LEU A 178 13.71 -2.97 10.90
N HIS A 179 13.63 -4.15 10.28
CA HIS A 179 12.70 -5.23 10.64
C HIS A 179 11.25 -4.76 10.88
N LEU A 180 10.75 -3.86 10.04
CA LEU A 180 9.38 -3.35 10.16
C LEU A 180 8.36 -4.47 9.90
N ARG A 181 7.22 -4.39 10.57
CA ARG A 181 6.12 -5.36 10.48
C ARG A 181 4.88 -4.73 9.82
N THR A 182 3.83 -5.52 9.63
CA THR A 182 2.51 -4.98 9.28
C THR A 182 1.86 -4.46 10.55
N GLY A 183 1.47 -3.17 10.57
CA GLY A 183 1.11 -2.50 11.83
C GLY A 183 2.32 -2.07 12.65
N PHE A 184 2.08 -1.57 13.87
CA PHE A 184 3.09 -0.89 14.69
C PHE A 184 4.29 -1.72 15.18
N GLY A 185 4.23 -3.05 15.06
CA GLY A 185 5.16 -3.94 15.76
C GLY A 185 5.07 -3.85 17.28
N THR A 186 5.50 -4.89 17.99
CA THR A 186 5.54 -4.88 19.46
C THR A 186 6.91 -5.34 19.94
N CYS A 187 7.61 -4.48 20.67
CA CYS A 187 8.80 -4.86 21.45
C CYS A 187 8.36 -5.08 22.90
N GLN A 188 8.61 -6.28 23.43
CA GLN A 188 8.14 -6.69 24.77
C GLN A 188 9.11 -6.29 25.89
N ASP A 189 10.37 -6.11 25.53
CA ASP A 189 11.53 -5.96 26.41
C ASP A 189 12.28 -4.67 26.15
N ALA A 190 11.57 -3.62 25.70
CA ALA A 190 12.15 -2.29 25.56
C ALA A 190 12.69 -1.80 26.91
N MET A 191 13.88 -1.19 26.90
CA MET A 191 14.59 -0.76 28.10
C MET A 191 15.14 0.65 27.94
N GLU A 192 15.12 1.42 29.03
CA GLU A 192 15.84 2.68 29.12
C GLU A 192 17.35 2.46 29.34
N ARG A 193 18.13 3.54 29.20
CA ARG A 193 19.59 3.53 29.36
C ARG A 193 20.03 3.06 30.75
N ASP A 194 19.21 3.27 31.77
CA ASP A 194 19.50 2.86 33.15
C ASP A 194 19.12 1.39 33.44
N GLY A 195 18.58 0.68 32.44
CA GLY A 195 18.15 -0.71 32.55
C GLY A 195 16.69 -0.90 32.95
N THR A 196 15.92 0.17 33.11
CA THR A 196 14.48 0.08 33.42
C THR A 196 13.69 -0.45 32.22
N THR A 197 12.90 -1.51 32.41
CA THR A 197 12.01 -2.05 31.36
C THR A 197 10.76 -1.19 31.20
N LEU A 198 10.43 -0.85 29.95
CA LEU A 198 9.31 0.02 29.58
C LEU A 198 7.99 -0.73 29.32
N GLY A 199 8.02 -2.07 29.32
CA GLY A 199 6.90 -2.91 28.91
C GLY A 199 6.67 -2.88 27.39
N PRO A 200 5.52 -3.39 26.91
CA PRO A 200 5.24 -3.46 25.48
C PRO A 200 5.13 -2.08 24.82
N ILE A 201 5.97 -1.82 23.82
CA ILE A 201 5.93 -0.57 23.03
C ILE A 201 5.67 -0.82 21.54
N ARG A 202 5.28 0.24 20.83
CA ARG A 202 5.12 0.27 19.37
C ARG A 202 6.49 0.45 18.70
N ALA A 203 7.17 -0.65 18.42
CA ALA A 203 8.58 -0.66 18.01
C ALA A 203 8.84 0.07 16.68
N ASP A 204 7.98 -0.15 15.68
CA ASP A 204 8.14 0.44 14.34
C ASP A 204 8.01 1.97 14.41
N GLN A 205 7.14 2.47 15.29
CA GLN A 205 6.93 3.91 15.45
C GLN A 205 8.17 4.61 16.01
N GLU A 206 8.82 4.03 17.03
CA GLU A 206 10.06 4.57 17.59
C GLU A 206 11.22 4.46 16.60
N THR A 207 11.28 3.36 15.84
CA THR A 207 12.29 3.15 14.78
C THR A 207 12.16 4.19 13.68
N LEU A 208 10.96 4.41 13.15
CA LEU A 208 10.71 5.40 12.10
C LEU A 208 10.95 6.82 12.60
N ARG A 209 10.60 7.12 13.86
CA ARG A 209 10.92 8.41 14.48
C ARG A 209 12.43 8.68 14.48
N LEU A 210 13.24 7.70 14.88
CA LEU A 210 14.70 7.83 14.84
C LEU A 210 15.21 8.05 13.41
N VAL A 211 14.69 7.31 12.43
CA VAL A 211 15.03 7.49 11.00
C VAL A 211 14.70 8.91 10.55
N GLU A 212 13.52 9.43 10.89
CA GLU A 212 13.12 10.80 10.54
C GLU A 212 14.03 11.86 11.16
N GLU A 213 14.41 11.69 12.43
CA GLU A 213 15.34 12.59 13.14
C GLU A 213 16.74 12.58 12.49
N ILE A 214 17.24 11.41 12.07
CA ILE A 214 18.51 11.27 11.34
C ILE A 214 18.42 11.97 9.98
N LEU A 215 17.37 11.74 9.20
CA LEU A 215 17.24 12.35 7.87
C LEU A 215 17.10 13.88 7.94
N GLU A 216 16.41 14.41 8.96
CA GLU A 216 16.27 15.86 9.16
C GLU A 216 17.59 16.52 9.58
N SER A 217 18.34 15.89 10.48
CA SER A 217 19.61 16.42 10.99
C SER A 217 20.73 16.30 9.97
N GLU A 218 20.85 15.14 9.33
CA GLU A 218 21.96 14.86 8.41
C GLU A 218 21.74 15.46 7.02
N ARG A 219 20.48 15.58 6.56
CA ARG A 219 20.14 16.06 5.20
C ARG A 219 20.99 15.39 4.11
N PRO A 220 20.96 14.04 4.01
CA PRO A 220 21.82 13.32 3.08
C PRO A 220 21.47 13.59 1.62
N ASN A 221 22.45 13.41 0.74
CA ASN A 221 22.25 13.42 -0.71
C ASN A 221 21.72 12.08 -1.24
N LEU A 222 21.99 10.98 -0.52
CA LEU A 222 21.57 9.63 -0.85
C LEU A 222 21.32 8.82 0.42
N VAL A 223 20.26 8.01 0.42
CA VAL A 223 20.02 6.97 1.42
C VAL A 223 20.23 5.60 0.79
N VAL A 224 20.98 4.73 1.47
CA VAL A 224 21.19 3.33 1.04
C VAL A 224 20.58 2.41 2.09
N LEU A 225 19.53 1.69 1.70
CA LEU A 225 18.93 0.63 2.51
C LEU A 225 19.67 -0.68 2.23
N THR A 226 20.35 -1.26 3.23
CA THR A 226 21.30 -2.37 3.03
C THR A 226 20.82 -3.76 3.45
N GLY A 227 19.50 -3.94 3.54
CA GLY A 227 18.86 -5.23 3.80
C GLY A 227 18.08 -5.28 5.10
N ASP A 228 17.19 -6.27 5.19
CA ASP A 228 16.34 -6.59 6.35
C ASP A 228 15.50 -5.40 6.82
N GLN A 229 14.92 -4.70 5.86
CA GLN A 229 14.03 -3.57 6.11
C GLN A 229 12.70 -4.05 6.70
N ILE A 230 12.28 -5.27 6.37
CA ILE A 230 11.08 -5.90 6.92
C ILE A 230 11.41 -7.15 7.74
N HIS A 231 10.54 -7.46 8.68
CA HIS A 231 10.62 -8.69 9.45
C HIS A 231 10.16 -9.90 8.63
N HIS A 232 10.74 -11.08 8.86
CA HIS A 232 10.30 -12.33 8.21
C HIS A 232 8.88 -12.79 8.55
N ASP A 233 8.26 -12.13 9.53
CA ASP A 233 6.96 -12.48 10.08
C ASP A 233 6.05 -11.26 9.91
N VAL A 234 5.80 -10.97 8.64
CA VAL A 234 4.99 -9.85 8.17
C VAL A 234 3.75 -10.43 7.47
N ASP A 235 2.58 -9.89 7.77
CA ASP A 235 1.33 -10.34 7.15
C ASP A 235 1.17 -9.77 5.72
N ASP A 236 1.68 -8.55 5.50
CA ASP A 236 1.73 -7.87 4.21
C ASP A 236 3.04 -7.08 4.08
N SER A 237 3.94 -7.59 3.23
CA SER A 237 5.25 -7.00 2.95
C SER A 237 5.17 -5.58 2.39
N GLN A 238 4.24 -5.33 1.46
CA GLN A 238 4.08 -4.01 0.82
C GLN A 238 3.85 -2.91 1.86
N SER A 239 2.98 -3.13 2.84
CA SER A 239 2.69 -2.16 3.89
C SER A 239 3.92 -1.87 4.75
N ALA A 240 4.71 -2.89 5.08
CA ALA A 240 5.94 -2.72 5.85
C ALA A 240 7.04 -1.99 5.06
N ILE A 241 7.24 -2.34 3.78
CA ILE A 241 8.18 -1.65 2.88
C ILE A 241 7.77 -0.20 2.66
N PHE A 242 6.48 0.09 2.49
CA PHE A 242 5.98 1.45 2.33
C PHE A 242 6.36 2.32 3.52
N LYS A 243 6.26 1.80 4.76
CA LYS A 243 6.76 2.50 5.93
C LYS A 243 8.25 2.79 5.87
N ALA A 244 9.07 1.80 5.48
CA ALA A 244 10.52 1.97 5.37
C ALA A 244 10.88 3.07 4.37
N VAL A 245 10.21 3.13 3.21
CA VAL A 245 10.58 4.07 2.13
C VAL A 245 9.93 5.46 2.24
N THR A 246 8.83 5.58 3.00
CA THR A 246 8.06 6.83 3.16
C THR A 246 8.93 8.02 3.59
N PRO A 247 9.83 7.91 4.59
CA PRO A 247 10.65 9.03 5.04
C PRO A 247 11.49 9.66 3.93
N MET A 248 12.05 8.84 3.02
CA MET A 248 12.85 9.30 1.88
C MET A 248 11.96 9.89 0.78
N ILE A 249 10.85 9.22 0.47
CA ILE A 249 9.93 9.62 -0.59
C ILE A 249 9.31 11.00 -0.30
N VAL A 250 8.79 11.21 0.92
CA VAL A 250 8.17 12.50 1.32
C VAL A 250 9.19 13.64 1.27
N ARG A 251 10.45 13.36 1.62
CA ARG A 251 11.56 14.33 1.60
C ARG A 251 12.21 14.49 0.22
N ARG A 252 11.81 13.69 -0.77
CA ARG A 252 12.42 13.64 -2.12
C ARG A 252 13.93 13.37 -2.08
N ILE A 253 14.37 12.57 -1.12
CA ILE A 253 15.77 12.15 -1.02
C ILE A 253 15.97 10.95 -1.95
N PRO A 254 16.97 10.96 -2.85
CA PRO A 254 17.34 9.77 -3.62
C PRO A 254 17.64 8.60 -2.69
N TRP A 255 17.13 7.42 -3.01
CA TRP A 255 17.37 6.23 -2.23
C TRP A 255 17.53 5.01 -3.13
N THR A 256 18.25 4.01 -2.61
CA THR A 256 18.39 2.70 -3.23
C THR A 256 18.24 1.63 -2.16
N VAL A 257 17.83 0.43 -2.56
CA VAL A 257 17.64 -0.70 -1.66
C VAL A 257 18.38 -1.94 -2.15
N ILE A 258 18.99 -2.63 -1.20
CA ILE A 258 19.48 -3.99 -1.34
C ILE A 258 18.62 -4.84 -0.40
N PHE A 259 18.06 -5.95 -0.90
CA PHE A 259 17.23 -6.83 -0.09
C PHE A 259 18.09 -7.82 0.70
N GLY A 260 17.79 -7.95 1.98
CA GLY A 260 18.37 -8.95 2.88
C GLY A 260 17.66 -10.31 2.78
N ASN A 261 17.93 -11.19 3.74
CA ASN A 261 17.28 -12.50 3.78
C ASN A 261 15.85 -12.38 4.32
N HIS A 262 15.62 -11.55 5.34
CA HIS A 262 14.30 -11.39 5.93
C HIS A 262 13.31 -10.68 5.00
N ASP A 263 13.82 -9.92 4.02
CA ASP A 263 13.01 -9.24 3.01
C ASP A 263 12.37 -10.17 1.96
N ASP A 264 12.78 -11.45 1.91
CA ASP A 264 12.25 -12.48 1.01
C ASP A 264 11.80 -13.76 1.77
N GLU A 265 12.04 -13.80 3.09
CA GLU A 265 11.71 -14.93 3.95
C GLU A 265 10.37 -14.68 4.66
N GLY A 266 9.28 -15.22 4.13
CA GLY A 266 8.00 -15.24 4.85
C GLY A 266 6.87 -15.81 4.00
N ARG A 267 5.85 -16.40 4.66
CA ARG A 267 4.73 -17.04 3.95
C ARG A 267 3.92 -16.04 3.11
N HIS A 268 3.90 -14.79 3.54
CA HIS A 268 3.14 -13.68 2.93
C HIS A 268 4.05 -12.54 2.47
N VAL A 269 5.36 -12.79 2.44
CA VAL A 269 6.33 -11.90 1.81
C VAL A 269 6.21 -12.08 0.30
N SER A 270 5.99 -10.98 -0.40
CA SER A 270 5.93 -11.00 -1.86
C SER A 270 7.35 -11.18 -2.40
N SER A 271 7.52 -11.98 -3.45
CA SER A 271 8.84 -12.25 -4.03
C SER A 271 9.56 -10.94 -4.38
N ARG A 272 10.89 -10.91 -4.31
CA ARG A 272 11.75 -9.71 -4.53
C ARG A 272 11.35 -8.75 -5.66
N GLU A 273 10.71 -9.22 -6.72
CA GLU A 273 10.24 -8.38 -7.82
C GLU A 273 8.85 -7.75 -7.54
N SER A 274 8.00 -8.37 -6.75
CA SER A 274 6.57 -8.08 -6.64
C SER A 274 6.17 -6.83 -5.82
N PRO A 275 6.77 -6.53 -4.65
CA PRO A 275 6.29 -5.43 -3.80
C PRO A 275 6.56 -4.05 -4.41
N LEU A 276 7.57 -3.96 -5.29
CA LEU A 276 7.94 -2.73 -5.98
C LEU A 276 7.59 -2.79 -7.48
N SER A 277 7.69 -3.92 -8.19
CA SER A 277 7.61 -3.89 -9.67
C SER A 277 6.20 -4.03 -10.28
N SER A 278 5.18 -4.33 -9.48
CA SER A 278 3.85 -4.70 -10.01
C SER A 278 3.03 -3.53 -10.56
N GLN A 279 3.52 -2.28 -10.47
CA GLN A 279 2.78 -1.11 -10.96
C GLN A 279 3.63 -0.10 -11.77
N PRO A 280 3.03 0.57 -12.79
CA PRO A 280 3.74 1.55 -13.61
C PRO A 280 4.30 2.69 -12.74
N GLY A 281 5.57 3.06 -12.95
CA GLY A 281 6.26 4.15 -12.25
C GLY A 281 7.30 3.71 -11.21
N TRP A 282 7.32 2.43 -10.81
CA TRP A 282 8.32 1.93 -9.84
C TRP A 282 9.64 1.48 -10.46
N LYS A 283 9.59 0.88 -11.66
CA LYS A 283 10.78 0.34 -12.34
C LYS A 283 11.80 1.40 -12.75
N GLU A 284 11.43 2.68 -12.72
CA GLU A 284 12.28 3.78 -13.18
C GLU A 284 13.15 4.38 -12.07
N HIS A 285 13.01 3.88 -10.82
CA HIS A 285 13.66 4.48 -9.64
C HIS A 285 14.27 3.45 -8.66
N ILE A 286 14.49 2.20 -9.11
CA ILE A 286 15.39 1.23 -8.46
C ILE A 286 16.66 1.14 -9.30
#